data_AF-A0A3T0G4G9-F1
#
_entry.id   AF-A0A3T0G4G9-F1
#
_cell.length_a   1.000
_cell.length_b   1.000
_cell.length_c   1.000
_cell.angle_alpha   90.00
_cell.angle_beta   90.00
_cell.angle_gamma   90.00
#
_symmetry.space_group_name_H-M   'P 1'
#
loop_
_entity.id
_entity.type
_entity.pdbx_description
1 polymer ?
#
loop_
_entity_poly.entity_id
_entity_poly.type
_entity_poly.pdbx_seq_one_letter_code
_entity_poly.pdbx_strand_id
1 'polypeptide(L)'
;MAFDDVIVIVDANDPEQVDFAAAVNSAYRSTGVITMLTELDRSNGWDVIGRLTQRFKDQPFLLTSDVKERFRVEHVPTVITVVDKKILVQEIPAESVKVKQ
;
A
#
# COMPACT_ATOMS: atom_id res chain seq x y z
N MET A 1 6.10 21.59 3.29
CA MET A 1 5.80 20.50 2.36
C MET A 1 4.35 20.13 2.55
N ALA A 2 3.52 20.31 1.54
CA ALA A 2 2.21 19.65 1.52
C ALA A 2 2.49 18.18 1.19
N PHE A 3 1.89 17.27 1.96
CA PHE A 3 1.95 15.84 1.69
C PHE A 3 0.80 15.56 0.74
N ASP A 4 1.05 15.64 -0.57
CA ASP A 4 0.03 15.40 -1.58
C ASP A 4 0.02 13.93 -2.05
N ASP A 5 1.03 13.14 -1.64
CA ASP A 5 1.20 11.74 -2.01
C ASP A 5 0.13 10.84 -1.38
N VAL A 6 -0.23 9.77 -2.10
CA VAL A 6 -1.08 8.69 -1.58
C VAL A 6 -0.19 7.61 -0.97
N ILE A 7 -0.49 7.16 0.24
CA ILE A 7 0.14 5.96 0.81
C ILE A 7 -0.83 4.79 0.69
N VAL A 8 -0.36 3.66 0.19
CA VAL A 8 -1.11 2.40 0.21
C VAL A 8 -0.31 1.37 0.99
N ILE A 9 -0.94 0.71 1.95
CA ILE A 9 -0.33 -0.25 2.87
C ILE A 9 -1.02 -1.60 2.66
N VAL A 10 -0.24 -2.62 2.33
CA VAL A 10 -0.74 -3.96 1.98
C VAL A 10 0.13 -5.07 2.55
N ASP A 11 -0.43 -6.28 2.65
CA ASP A 11 0.36 -7.50 2.81
C ASP A 11 0.86 -7.99 1.45
N ALA A 12 2.18 -8.17 1.30
CA ALA A 12 2.78 -8.65 0.06
C ALA A 12 2.53 -10.15 -0.20
N ASN A 13 2.16 -10.89 0.84
CA ASN A 13 1.85 -12.32 0.75
C ASN A 13 0.38 -12.58 0.34
N ASP A 14 -0.46 -11.54 0.35
CA ASP A 14 -1.84 -11.60 -0.11
C ASP A 14 -1.94 -11.06 -1.56
N PRO A 15 -2.12 -11.94 -2.57
CA PRO A 15 -2.11 -11.52 -3.97
C PRO A 15 -3.23 -10.52 -4.32
N GLU A 16 -4.36 -10.57 -3.62
CA GLU A 16 -5.46 -9.64 -3.89
C GLU A 16 -5.14 -8.25 -3.36
N GLN A 17 -4.43 -8.15 -2.23
CA GLN A 17 -3.93 -6.87 -1.74
C GLN A 17 -2.82 -6.32 -2.63
N VAL A 18 -1.97 -7.18 -3.21
CA VAL A 18 -1.01 -6.77 -4.25
C VAL A 18 -1.74 -6.19 -5.46
N ASP A 19 -2.81 -6.83 -5.93
CA ASP A 19 -3.60 -6.31 -7.04
C ASP A 19 -4.30 -5.00 -6.70
N PHE A 20 -4.82 -4.87 -5.48
CA PHE A 20 -5.37 -3.63 -4.94
C PHE A 20 -4.35 -2.49 -4.94
N ALA A 21 -3.14 -2.72 -4.38
CA ALA A 21 -2.07 -1.72 -4.38
C ALA A 21 -1.72 -1.29 -5.81
N ALA A 22 -1.66 -2.22 -6.75
CA ALA A 22 -1.38 -1.88 -8.14
C ALA A 22 -2.49 -1.07 -8.81
N ALA A 23 -3.76 -1.32 -8.47
CA ALA A 23 -4.87 -0.50 -8.91
C ALA A 23 -4.79 0.93 -8.34
N VAL A 24 -4.42 1.08 -7.06
CA VAL A 24 -4.18 2.39 -6.43
C VAL A 24 -3.01 3.13 -7.12
N ASN A 25 -1.89 2.45 -7.35
CA ASN A 25 -0.74 3.01 -8.09
C ASN A 25 -1.15 3.51 -9.48
N SER A 26 -2.00 2.76 -10.19
CA SER A 26 -2.50 3.17 -11.50
C SER A 26 -3.46 4.37 -11.41
N ALA A 27 -4.35 4.39 -10.42
CA ALA A 27 -5.36 5.43 -10.27
C ALA A 27 -4.77 6.78 -9.85
N TYR A 28 -3.71 6.76 -9.04
CA TYR A 28 -3.07 7.95 -8.49
C TYR A 28 -1.68 8.24 -9.09
N ARG A 29 -1.39 7.70 -10.28
CA ARG A 29 -0.08 7.82 -10.94
C ARG A 29 0.40 9.26 -11.11
N SER A 30 -0.50 10.22 -11.33
CA SER A 30 -0.15 11.64 -11.48
C SER A 30 0.22 12.32 -10.16
N THR A 31 -0.22 11.76 -9.03
CA THR A 31 -0.03 12.31 -7.69
C THR A 31 1.21 11.74 -7.03
N GLY A 32 1.56 10.48 -7.33
CA GLY A 32 2.61 9.73 -6.64
C GLY A 32 2.00 8.82 -5.58
N VAL A 33 2.49 7.58 -5.51
CA VAL A 33 1.98 6.56 -4.58
C VAL A 33 3.13 5.90 -3.84
N ILE A 34 3.16 6.05 -2.52
CA ILE A 34 4.10 5.33 -1.65
C ILE A 34 3.44 4.01 -1.25
N THR A 35 3.95 2.91 -1.80
CA THR A 35 3.47 1.57 -1.43
C THR A 35 4.29 1.01 -0.27
N MET A 36 3.63 0.65 0.83
CA MET A 36 4.25 0.04 2.00
C MET A 36 3.74 -1.38 2.24
N LEU A 37 4.65 -2.27 2.63
CA LEU A 37 4.39 -3.70 2.84
C LEU A 37 4.47 -4.04 4.33
N THR A 38 3.46 -4.72 4.86
CA THR A 38 3.48 -5.19 6.27
C THR A 38 4.50 -6.32 6.48
N GLU A 39 4.59 -7.21 5.50
CA GLU A 39 5.51 -8.34 5.51
C GLU A 39 6.08 -8.57 4.11
N LEU A 40 7.28 -9.15 4.08
CA LEU A 40 7.95 -9.56 2.85
C LEU A 40 8.66 -10.88 3.15
N ASP A 41 8.38 -11.93 2.36
CA ASP A 41 9.13 -13.19 2.45
C ASP A 41 10.61 -12.93 2.17
N ARG A 42 11.43 -13.08 3.22
CA ARG A 42 12.86 -12.81 3.21
C ARG A 42 13.67 -13.90 2.51
N SER A 43 13.11 -15.09 2.32
CA SER A 43 13.82 -16.22 1.70
C SER A 43 14.17 -15.95 0.24
N ASN A 44 13.30 -15.21 -0.47
CA ASN A 44 13.47 -14.77 -1.85
C ASN A 44 13.30 -13.25 -2.01
N GLY A 45 13.66 -12.48 -0.97
CA GLY A 45 13.26 -11.08 -0.82
C GLY A 45 13.58 -10.17 -2.01
N TRP A 46 14.73 -10.37 -2.66
CA TRP A 46 15.12 -9.59 -3.84
C TRP A 46 14.24 -9.85 -5.06
N ASP A 47 13.92 -11.10 -5.34
CA ASP A 47 13.05 -11.46 -6.47
C ASP A 47 11.62 -10.99 -6.22
N VAL A 48 11.13 -11.08 -4.98
CA VAL A 48 9.81 -10.59 -4.60
C VAL A 48 9.74 -9.07 -4.78
N ILE A 49 10.72 -8.32 -4.28
CA ILE A 49 10.80 -6.86 -4.47
C ILE A 49 10.85 -6.51 -5.95
N GLY A 50 11.64 -7.22 -6.76
CA GLY A 50 11.71 -6.99 -8.21
C GLY A 50 10.36 -7.16 -8.91
N ARG A 51 9.62 -8.23 -8.57
CA ARG A 51 8.26 -8.46 -9.11
C ARG A 51 7.28 -7.39 -8.66
N LEU A 52 7.29 -7.01 -7.38
CA LEU A 52 6.40 -5.97 -6.85
C LEU A 52 6.69 -4.60 -7.48
N THR A 53 7.96 -4.26 -7.65
CA THR A 53 8.38 -3.02 -8.31
C THR A 53 7.85 -2.96 -9.75
N GLN A 54 7.95 -4.08 -10.48
CA GLN A 54 7.39 -4.18 -11.83
C GLN A 54 5.86 -4.12 -11.85
N ARG A 55 5.18 -4.67 -10.83
CA ARG A 55 3.72 -4.71 -10.71
C ARG A 55 3.14 -3.33 -10.37
N PHE A 56 3.78 -2.59 -9.47
CA PHE A 56 3.35 -1.27 -9.02
C PHE A 56 3.84 -0.14 -9.92
N LYS A 57 4.91 -0.39 -10.71
CA LYS A 57 5.65 0.66 -11.44
C LYS A 57 6.29 1.70 -10.50
N ASP A 58 6.51 1.31 -9.25
CA ASP A 58 7.18 2.11 -8.22
C ASP A 58 7.85 1.17 -7.20
N GLN A 59 8.81 1.69 -6.44
CA GLN A 59 9.55 0.95 -5.41
C GLN A 59 8.70 0.80 -4.13
N PRO A 60 8.36 -0.42 -3.70
CA PRO A 60 7.71 -0.62 -2.41
C PRO A 60 8.72 -0.52 -1.25
N PHE A 61 8.21 -0.09 -0.09
CA PHE A 61 8.95 0.02 1.16
C PHE A 61 8.36 -0.91 2.23
N LEU A 62 9.12 -1.24 3.27
CA LEU A 62 8.55 -1.91 4.44
C LEU A 62 7.83 -0.89 5.33
N LEU A 63 6.67 -1.30 5.85
CA LEU A 63 5.93 -0.51 6.83
C LEU A 63 6.78 -0.40 8.11
N THR A 64 7.03 0.83 8.53
CA THR A 64 7.73 1.12 9.78
C THR A 64 6.74 1.26 10.94
N SER A 65 7.20 1.03 12.17
CA SER A 65 6.42 1.27 13.39
C SER A 65 5.90 2.70 13.46
N ASP A 66 6.75 3.67 13.11
CA ASP A 66 6.43 5.09 13.21
C ASP A 66 5.25 5.48 12.31
N VAL A 67 5.22 4.96 11.07
CA VAL A 67 4.10 5.18 10.16
C VAL A 67 2.84 4.50 10.70
N LYS A 68 2.96 3.24 11.13
CA LYS A 68 1.83 2.49 11.69
C LYS A 68 1.19 3.22 12.88
N GLU A 69 2.01 3.71 13.81
CA GLU A 69 1.55 4.42 15.01
C GLU A 69 0.97 5.80 14.69
N ARG A 70 1.65 6.58 13.83
CA ARG A 70 1.23 7.94 13.47
C ARG A 70 -0.13 7.97 12.78
N PHE A 71 -0.40 6.99 11.93
CA PHE A 71 -1.68 6.88 11.21
C PHE A 71 -2.66 5.91 11.86
N ARG A 72 -2.27 5.29 12.99
CA ARG A 72 -3.07 4.30 13.72
C ARG A 72 -3.61 3.19 12.81
N VAL A 73 -2.72 2.62 11.99
CA VAL A 73 -3.07 1.53 11.06
C VAL A 73 -3.21 0.23 11.86
N GLU A 74 -4.45 -0.25 11.98
CA GLU A 74 -4.84 -1.46 12.70
C GLU A 74 -4.97 -2.65 11.72
N HIS A 75 -5.47 -2.40 10.50
CA HIS A 75 -5.68 -3.43 9.48
C HIS A 75 -5.11 -3.05 8.10
N VAL A 76 -4.96 -4.06 7.23
CA VAL A 76 -4.62 -3.92 5.81
C VAL A 76 -5.64 -4.68 4.95
N PRO A 77 -5.90 -4.23 3.71
CA PRO A 77 -5.26 -3.10 3.03
C PRO A 77 -5.75 -1.72 3.53
N THR A 78 -4.86 -0.73 3.55
CA THR A 78 -5.14 0.64 4.01
C THR A 78 -4.67 1.66 2.98
N VAL A 79 -5.48 2.69 2.73
CA VAL A 79 -5.13 3.83 1.88
C VAL A 79 -5.16 5.11 2.72
N ILE A 80 -4.10 5.89 2.64
CA ILE A 80 -3.96 7.19 3.28
C ILE A 80 -3.87 8.24 2.20
N THR A 81 -4.77 9.22 2.26
CA THR A 81 -4.80 10.36 1.33
C THR A 81 -4.86 11.67 2.09
N VAL A 82 -4.56 12.77 1.39
CA VAL A 82 -4.82 14.11 1.90
C VAL A 82 -5.93 14.76 1.08
N VAL A 83 -7.01 15.14 1.76
CA VAL A 83 -8.16 15.82 1.17
C VAL A 83 -8.39 17.10 1.98
N ASP A 84 -8.39 18.25 1.33
CA ASP A 84 -8.60 19.56 1.99
C ASP A 84 -7.70 19.80 3.21
N LYS A 85 -6.41 19.46 3.10
CA LYS A 85 -5.39 19.55 4.18
C LYS A 85 -5.68 18.66 5.39
N LYS A 86 -6.58 17.70 5.26
CA LYS A 86 -6.86 16.68 6.28
C LYS A 86 -6.34 15.33 5.79
N ILE A 87 -5.76 14.57 6.70
CA ILE A 87 -5.36 13.19 6.45
C ILE A 87 -6.61 12.32 6.59
N LEU A 88 -6.91 11.54 5.55
CA LEU A 88 -7.94 10.51 5.57
C LEU A 88 -7.26 9.15 5.53
N VAL A 89 -7.55 8.32 6.54
CA VAL A 89 -7.09 6.92 6.63
C VAL A 89 -8.29 6.02 6.39
N GLN A 90 -8.21 5.15 5.39
CA GLN A 90 -9.28 4.21 5.04
C GLN A 90 -8.73 2.79 5.10
N GLU A 91 -9.18 2.03 6.09
CA GLU A 91 -8.94 0.59 6.17
C GLU A 91 -10.04 -0.13 5.40
N ILE A 92 -9.65 -0.91 4.40
CA ILE A 92 -10.59 -1.64 3.56
C ILE A 92 -10.70 -3.07 4.11
N PRO A 93 -11.92 -3.58 4.36
CA PRO A 93 -12.06 -4.96 4.81
C PRO A 93 -11.41 -5.90 3.79
N ALA A 94 -10.54 -6.81 4.25
CA ALA A 94 -9.84 -7.75 3.36
C ALA A 94 -10.81 -8.55 2.46
N GLU A 95 -12.00 -8.86 2.98
CA GLU A 95 -13.09 -9.52 2.25
C GLU A 95 -13.68 -8.69 1.11
N SER A 96 -13.54 -7.37 1.15
CA SER A 96 -14.00 -6.47 0.08
C SER A 96 -13.00 -6.37 -1.08
N VAL A 97 -11.75 -6.79 -0.86
CA VAL A 97 -10.72 -6.89 -1.90
C VAL A 97 -10.72 -8.28 -2.55
N LYS A 98 -11.23 -9.29 -1.84
CA LYS A 98 -11.59 -10.62 -2.35
C LYS A 98 -12.64 -10.51 -3.44
N VAL A 99 -12.24 -10.65 -4.71
CA VAL A 99 -13.23 -10.82 -5.80
C VAL A 99 -13.93 -12.16 -5.55
N LYS A 100 -15.22 -12.11 -5.19
CA LYS A 100 -16.06 -13.31 -5.09
C LYS A 100 -16.01 -14.04 -6.44
N GLN A 101 -15.43 -15.23 -6.44
CA GLN A 101 -15.50 -16.19 -7.54
C GLN A 101 -16.94 -16.69 -7.73
#